data_AF-A0A9E2G2T9-F1
#
_entry.id   AF-A0A9E2G2T9-F1
#
_cell.length_a   1.000
_cell.length_b   1.000
_cell.length_c   1.000
_cell.angle_alpha   90.00
_cell.angle_beta   90.00
_cell.angle_gamma   90.00
#
_symmetry.space_group_name_H-M   'P 1'
#
loop_
_entity.id
_entity.type
_entity.pdbx_description
1 polymer ?
#
loop_
_entity_poly.entity_id
_entity_poly.type
_entity_poly.pdbx_seq_one_letter_code
_entity_poly.pdbx_strand_id
1 'polypeptide(L)'
;MTLKLWIFLVGLSSIAFFSSCKVDPKTVDSCGDGIVDPGEACDQGEFGGVTCNALGFYGDEGSLSCGADCAFDVSGCGSFCGDGEVDTAYIEDCDGTNLNGSSCTSLGAVGGVLRCSEGCRYDLSECTSICGNGRVENEEACDDGDTAGGDGCSSACALE
;
A
#
# COMPACT_ATOMS: atom_id res chain seq x y z
N MET A 1 -1.48 87.30 36.20
CA MET A 1 -2.07 86.12 35.54
C MET A 1 -1.51 86.09 34.12
N THR A 2 -0.42 85.36 33.91
CA THR A 2 -0.35 84.09 33.13
C THR A 2 -0.72 84.30 31.65
N LEU A 3 0.04 83.87 30.64
CA LEU A 3 1.37 83.26 30.50
C LEU A 3 1.70 83.38 28.99
N LYS A 4 2.98 83.46 28.65
CA LYS A 4 3.53 83.76 27.30
C LYS A 4 3.13 82.76 26.20
N LEU A 5 2.91 83.31 25.01
CA LEU A 5 2.75 82.65 23.71
C LEU A 5 4.12 82.30 23.10
N TRP A 6 4.44 81.01 22.87
CA TRP A 6 5.49 80.58 21.93
C TRP A 6 5.05 79.29 21.19
N ILE A 7 5.12 79.35 19.85
CA ILE A 7 4.86 78.33 18.83
C ILE A 7 5.84 77.14 18.98
N PHE A 8 5.44 75.89 18.66
CA PHE A 8 6.19 74.91 17.82
C PHE A 8 5.52 73.52 17.75
N LEU A 9 5.59 72.94 16.54
CA LEU A 9 5.61 71.50 16.18
C LEU A 9 4.28 70.74 15.95
N VAL A 10 3.97 70.62 14.66
CA VAL A 10 3.36 69.46 14.00
C VAL A 10 3.99 68.17 14.51
N GLY A 11 3.20 67.18 14.94
CA GLY A 11 3.77 65.92 15.43
C GLY A 11 2.77 64.80 15.69
N LEU A 12 2.68 63.91 14.71
CA LEU A 12 2.67 62.45 14.85
C LEU A 12 1.71 61.84 15.91
N SER A 13 0.65 61.19 15.44
CA SER A 13 0.71 59.75 15.14
C SER A 13 0.46 58.87 16.37
N SER A 14 -0.80 58.74 16.75
CA SER A 14 -1.26 57.51 17.42
C SER A 14 -1.44 56.43 16.36
N ILE A 15 -0.32 55.96 15.80
CA ILE A 15 -0.31 54.71 15.02
C ILE A 15 -0.74 53.63 16.02
N ALA A 16 -1.96 53.11 15.82
CA ALA A 16 -2.34 51.84 16.35
C ALA A 16 -1.24 50.85 15.95
N PHE A 17 -0.54 50.28 16.93
CA PHE A 17 0.23 49.07 16.73
C PHE A 17 -0.79 47.97 16.41
N PHE A 18 -1.21 47.91 15.15
CA PHE A 18 -1.66 46.66 14.57
C PHE A 18 -0.45 45.76 14.66
N SER A 19 -0.44 44.92 15.70
CA SER A 19 0.46 43.79 15.78
C SER A 19 0.10 42.92 14.58
N SER A 20 0.71 43.25 13.45
CA SER A 20 0.59 42.50 12.22
C SER A 20 0.99 41.08 12.59
N CYS A 21 0.06 40.12 12.46
CA CYS A 21 0.47 38.74 12.37
C CYS A 21 1.47 38.72 11.21
N LYS A 22 2.74 38.46 11.49
CA LYS A 22 3.67 38.04 10.46
C LYS A 22 3.20 36.67 10.03
N VAL A 23 2.28 36.66 9.07
CA VAL A 23 2.07 35.53 8.19
C VAL A 23 3.15 35.65 7.14
N ASP A 24 4.40 35.37 7.53
CA ASP A 24 5.41 35.08 6.55
C ASP A 24 4.87 33.86 5.79
N PRO A 25 4.58 33.94 4.48
CA PRO A 25 4.17 32.77 3.73
C PRO A 25 5.30 31.75 3.85
N LYS A 26 5.02 30.55 4.38
CA LYS A 26 6.03 29.49 4.49
C LYS A 26 6.63 29.28 3.10
N THR A 27 7.92 29.58 2.95
CA THR A 27 8.63 29.48 1.66
C THR A 27 9.42 28.17 1.51
N VAL A 28 9.19 27.18 2.36
CA VAL A 28 9.81 25.87 2.25
C VAL A 28 8.91 24.88 2.96
N ASP A 29 8.45 23.88 2.21
CA ASP A 29 8.45 22.45 2.57
C ASP A 29 9.32 22.19 3.82
N SER A 30 8.76 22.43 5.01
CA SER A 30 9.52 22.51 6.25
C SER A 30 9.15 21.32 7.11
N CYS A 31 9.79 20.20 6.77
CA CYS A 31 9.53 18.96 7.46
C CYS A 31 9.68 19.09 8.98
N GLY A 32 8.65 18.65 9.70
CA GLY A 32 8.65 18.56 11.15
C GLY A 32 8.00 19.75 11.85
N ASP A 33 7.14 20.51 11.18
CA ASP A 33 6.42 21.63 11.79
C ASP A 33 4.96 21.31 12.18
N GLY A 34 4.56 20.06 12.02
CA GLY A 34 3.29 19.50 12.47
C GLY A 34 2.15 19.74 11.49
N ILE A 35 2.43 20.13 10.24
CA ILE A 35 1.44 20.31 9.19
C ILE A 35 2.01 19.68 7.92
N VAL A 36 1.24 18.76 7.31
CA VAL A 36 1.62 18.18 6.00
C VAL A 36 1.48 19.26 4.92
N ASP A 37 2.61 19.78 4.45
CA ASP A 37 2.68 20.81 3.41
C ASP A 37 2.70 20.20 1.99
N PRO A 38 2.40 20.97 0.92
CA PRO A 38 2.47 20.47 -0.46
C PRO A 38 3.89 20.06 -0.85
N GLY A 39 4.13 18.75 -0.95
CA GLY A 39 5.47 18.18 -1.21
C GLY A 39 5.81 17.07 -0.22
N GLU A 40 5.20 17.10 0.97
CA GLU A 40 5.42 16.14 2.04
C GLU A 40 4.45 14.97 1.96
N ALA A 41 4.92 13.77 2.30
CA ALA A 41 4.06 12.60 2.45
C ALA A 41 3.44 12.53 3.87
N CYS A 42 4.16 13.04 4.87
CA CYS A 42 3.78 13.11 6.28
C CYS A 42 4.51 14.26 6.97
N ASP A 43 4.09 14.62 8.18
CA ASP A 43 4.87 15.48 9.08
C ASP A 43 4.78 14.95 10.51
N GLN A 44 5.93 14.56 11.10
CA GLN A 44 6.04 13.93 12.41
C GLN A 44 5.15 12.68 12.57
N GLY A 45 4.00 12.82 13.25
CA GLY A 45 3.01 11.76 13.47
C GLY A 45 1.73 11.97 12.67
N GLU A 46 1.68 12.99 11.81
CA GLU A 46 0.57 13.27 10.93
C GLU A 46 0.80 12.54 9.59
N PHE A 47 0.03 11.47 9.40
CA PHE A 47 0.11 10.62 8.22
C PHE A 47 -1.08 10.83 7.28
N GLY A 48 -1.99 11.77 7.57
CA GLY A 48 -3.20 11.98 6.76
C GLY A 48 -4.13 10.77 6.72
N GLY A 49 -4.07 9.91 7.75
CA GLY A 49 -4.82 8.64 7.81
C GLY A 49 -4.18 7.47 7.03
N VAL A 50 -2.99 7.65 6.46
CA VAL A 50 -2.22 6.56 5.85
C VAL A 50 -1.68 5.64 6.95
N THR A 51 -1.75 4.33 6.70
CA THR A 51 -1.23 3.29 7.59
C THR A 51 -0.34 2.34 6.80
N CYS A 52 0.46 1.52 7.49
CA CYS A 52 1.23 0.44 6.85
C CYS A 52 0.34 -0.46 5.98
N ASN A 53 -0.87 -0.80 6.47
CA ASN A 53 -1.84 -1.57 5.70
C ASN A 53 -2.32 -0.87 4.43
N ALA A 54 -2.55 0.45 4.49
CA ALA A 54 -2.92 1.23 3.31
C ALA A 54 -1.77 1.30 2.27
N LEU A 55 -0.53 1.07 2.69
CA LEU A 55 0.66 1.00 1.84
C LEU A 55 0.98 -0.43 1.36
N GLY A 56 0.16 -1.42 1.71
CA GLY A 56 0.31 -2.82 1.28
C GLY A 56 1.12 -3.72 2.22
N PHE A 57 1.52 -3.21 3.39
CA PHE A 57 2.20 -4.01 4.42
C PHE A 57 1.19 -4.74 5.31
N TYR A 58 1.58 -5.89 5.85
CA TYR A 58 0.74 -6.67 6.74
C TYR A 58 1.55 -7.32 7.87
N GLY A 59 0.90 -7.52 9.01
CA GLY A 59 1.53 -7.84 10.29
C GLY A 59 1.13 -6.79 11.33
N ASP A 60 0.45 -7.22 12.40
CA ASP A 60 -0.20 -6.34 13.38
C ASP A 60 0.78 -5.53 14.28
N GLU A 61 2.09 -5.59 14.04
CA GLU A 61 3.11 -5.03 14.93
C GLU A 61 3.85 -3.80 14.37
N GLY A 62 3.48 -3.35 13.17
CA GLY A 62 4.20 -2.28 12.50
C GLY A 62 3.66 -0.86 12.74
N SER A 63 4.54 0.08 13.10
CA SER A 63 4.22 1.51 13.19
C SER A 63 4.82 2.30 12.04
N LEU A 64 3.97 2.90 11.21
CA LEU A 64 4.38 3.87 10.19
C LEU A 64 4.99 5.09 10.89
N SER A 65 6.18 5.51 10.45
CA SER A 65 6.87 6.68 10.99
C SER A 65 7.08 7.72 9.88
N CYS A 66 7.33 8.97 10.27
CA CYS A 66 7.70 10.01 9.33
C CYS A 66 9.20 10.28 9.41
N GLY A 67 9.89 10.20 8.27
CA GLY A 67 11.31 10.49 8.15
C GLY A 67 11.62 11.97 8.34
N ALA A 68 12.90 12.30 8.54
CA ALA A 68 13.37 13.68 8.66
C ALA A 68 13.30 14.47 7.33
N ASP A 69 13.02 13.78 6.22
CA ASP A 69 12.76 14.29 4.88
C ASP A 69 11.27 14.31 4.54
N CYS A 70 10.39 14.03 5.51
CA CYS A 70 8.94 14.00 5.37
C CYS A 70 8.43 12.99 4.32
N ALA A 71 9.23 11.95 4.08
CA ALA A 71 8.82 10.72 3.46
C ALA A 71 8.31 9.74 4.53
N PHE A 72 7.39 8.84 4.13
CA PHE A 72 7.00 7.73 4.99
C PHE A 72 8.20 6.80 5.23
N ASP A 73 8.53 6.59 6.50
CA ASP A 73 9.44 5.55 6.93
C ASP A 73 8.64 4.27 7.20
N VAL A 74 8.75 3.34 6.26
CA VAL A 74 8.08 2.03 6.28
C VAL A 74 8.94 0.93 6.90
N SER A 75 10.15 1.24 7.39
CA SER A 75 11.01 0.23 8.03
C SER A 75 10.36 -0.41 9.25
N GLY A 76 9.44 0.31 9.89
CA GLY A 76 8.61 -0.16 10.99
C GLY A 76 7.35 -0.90 10.56
N CYS A 77 7.00 -1.02 9.27
CA CYS A 77 5.70 -1.53 8.83
C CYS A 77 5.54 -3.06 8.80
N GLY A 78 6.62 -3.82 9.04
CA GLY A 78 6.60 -5.28 8.97
C GLY A 78 6.78 -5.78 7.54
N SER A 79 6.26 -6.98 7.27
CA SER A 79 6.40 -7.68 5.99
C SER A 79 5.43 -7.17 4.93
N PHE A 80 5.77 -7.38 3.66
CA PHE A 80 4.90 -7.04 2.52
C PHE A 80 5.13 -7.98 1.36
N CYS A 81 4.15 -8.08 0.47
CA CYS A 81 4.25 -8.95 -0.70
C CYS A 81 5.24 -8.38 -1.70
N GLY A 82 6.28 -9.14 -2.02
CA GLY A 82 7.36 -8.73 -2.92
C GLY A 82 8.62 -8.26 -2.19
N ASP A 83 8.81 -8.60 -0.92
CA ASP A 83 10.00 -8.25 -0.15
C ASP A 83 11.17 -9.24 -0.33
N GLY A 84 10.89 -10.36 -1.02
CA GLY A 84 11.83 -11.41 -1.36
C GLY A 84 11.81 -12.62 -0.40
N GLU A 85 11.16 -12.50 0.75
CA GLU A 85 11.02 -13.56 1.75
C GLU A 85 9.60 -14.12 1.72
N VAL A 86 9.41 -15.42 2.01
CA VAL A 86 8.06 -16.00 2.11
C VAL A 86 7.69 -16.11 3.58
N ASP A 87 6.93 -15.14 4.05
CA ASP A 87 6.51 -15.02 5.45
C ASP A 87 5.30 -15.89 5.77
N THR A 88 5.55 -17.20 5.82
CA THR A 88 4.51 -18.22 6.12
C THR A 88 3.77 -17.99 7.45
N ALA A 89 4.39 -17.30 8.42
CA ALA A 89 3.75 -16.91 9.68
C ALA A 89 2.59 -15.92 9.48
N TYR A 90 2.63 -15.15 8.39
CA TYR A 90 1.60 -14.20 7.96
C TYR A 90 0.77 -14.71 6.78
N ILE A 91 0.79 -16.03 6.56
CA ILE A 91 -0.02 -16.74 5.57
C ILE A 91 0.33 -16.34 4.12
N GLU A 92 1.58 -16.00 3.85
CA GLU A 92 2.07 -15.93 2.47
C GLU A 92 2.32 -17.32 1.92
N ASP A 93 1.80 -17.59 0.72
CA ASP A 93 2.09 -18.81 -0.02
C ASP A 93 3.37 -18.65 -0.88
N CYS A 94 3.66 -17.42 -1.29
CA CYS A 94 4.77 -17.03 -2.17
C CYS A 94 5.07 -15.54 -1.98
N ASP A 95 6.18 -15.05 -2.54
CA ASP A 95 6.55 -13.63 -2.55
C ASP A 95 7.08 -13.24 -3.94
N GLY A 96 6.27 -12.55 -4.74
CA GLY A 96 6.64 -12.15 -6.10
C GLY A 96 7.09 -13.34 -6.99
N THR A 97 8.40 -13.44 -7.26
CA THR A 97 8.97 -14.59 -8.00
C THR A 97 9.42 -15.76 -7.13
N ASN A 98 9.49 -15.55 -5.81
CA ASN A 98 9.79 -16.58 -4.84
C ASN A 98 8.54 -17.42 -4.59
N LEU A 99 8.38 -18.50 -5.34
CA LEU A 99 7.21 -19.40 -5.25
C LEU A 99 7.32 -20.43 -4.13
N ASN A 100 8.26 -20.27 -3.19
CA ASN A 100 8.52 -21.23 -2.10
C ASN A 100 8.80 -22.67 -2.60
N GLY A 101 9.38 -22.80 -3.80
CA GLY A 101 9.62 -24.10 -4.45
C GLY A 101 8.38 -24.78 -5.05
N SER A 102 7.21 -24.15 -4.97
CA SER A 102 5.97 -24.65 -5.57
C SER A 102 5.94 -24.47 -7.09
N SER A 103 5.16 -25.32 -7.76
CA SER A 103 4.84 -25.24 -9.18
C SER A 103 3.39 -25.66 -9.42
N CYS A 104 2.88 -25.42 -10.64
CA CYS A 104 1.56 -25.93 -11.03
C CYS A 104 1.46 -27.44 -10.80
N THR A 105 2.51 -28.19 -11.13
CA THR A 105 2.54 -29.66 -10.96
C THR A 105 2.52 -30.10 -9.50
N SER A 106 3.10 -29.32 -8.59
CA SER A 106 3.03 -29.65 -7.15
C SER A 106 1.68 -29.31 -6.53
N LEU A 107 0.92 -28.41 -7.16
CA LEU A 107 -0.40 -27.93 -6.70
C LEU A 107 -1.58 -28.67 -7.34
N GLY A 108 -1.33 -29.65 -8.21
CA GLY A 108 -2.35 -30.54 -8.75
C GLY A 108 -2.66 -30.35 -10.24
N ALA A 109 -2.06 -29.35 -10.89
CA ALA A 109 -2.15 -29.18 -12.35
C ALA A 109 -1.17 -30.10 -13.10
N VAL A 110 -1.35 -30.25 -14.41
CA VAL A 110 -0.42 -31.05 -15.23
C VAL A 110 0.82 -30.27 -15.67
N GLY A 111 0.78 -28.94 -15.64
CA GLY A 111 1.85 -28.08 -16.12
C GLY A 111 1.49 -26.59 -16.07
N GLY A 112 2.21 -25.77 -16.83
CA GLY A 112 2.00 -24.32 -16.90
C GLY A 112 2.97 -23.50 -16.04
N VAL A 113 2.63 -22.23 -15.84
CA VAL A 113 3.45 -21.27 -15.08
C VAL A 113 2.70 -20.88 -13.82
N LEU A 114 3.26 -21.21 -12.65
CA LEU A 114 2.70 -20.77 -11.37
C LEU A 114 3.10 -19.32 -11.14
N ARG A 115 2.15 -18.48 -10.75
CA ARG A 115 2.41 -17.07 -10.42
C ARG A 115 2.10 -16.81 -8.95
N CYS A 116 2.72 -15.76 -8.42
CA CYS A 116 2.34 -15.17 -7.15
C CYS A 116 1.49 -13.94 -7.43
N SER A 117 0.31 -13.88 -6.82
CA SER A 117 -0.56 -12.70 -6.88
C SER A 117 -0.02 -11.57 -5.99
N GLU A 118 -0.56 -10.35 -6.16
CA GLU A 118 -0.23 -9.19 -5.30
C GLU A 118 -0.60 -9.40 -3.82
N GLY A 119 -1.49 -10.35 -3.53
CA GLY A 119 -1.85 -10.76 -2.18
C GLY A 119 -1.04 -11.95 -1.65
N CYS A 120 0.10 -12.27 -2.28
CA CYS A 120 0.98 -13.37 -1.89
C CYS A 120 0.28 -14.73 -1.80
N ARG A 121 -0.72 -14.94 -2.68
CA ARG A 121 -1.39 -16.21 -2.94
C ARG A 121 -0.92 -16.80 -4.25
N TYR A 122 -0.84 -18.12 -4.32
CA TYR A 122 -0.66 -18.83 -5.57
C TYR A 122 -1.80 -18.49 -6.54
N ASP A 123 -1.40 -18.05 -7.73
CA ASP A 123 -2.30 -17.85 -8.86
C ASP A 123 -2.11 -19.01 -9.84
N LEU A 124 -3.16 -19.82 -9.96
CA LEU A 124 -3.22 -21.01 -10.82
C LEU A 124 -3.78 -20.69 -12.22
N SER A 125 -4.13 -19.45 -12.54
CA SER A 125 -4.77 -19.09 -13.81
C SER A 125 -3.93 -19.38 -15.06
N GLU A 126 -2.60 -19.46 -14.92
CA GLU A 126 -1.67 -19.85 -15.99
C GLU A 126 -1.18 -21.31 -15.86
N CYS A 127 -1.76 -22.08 -14.94
CA CYS A 127 -1.58 -23.53 -14.88
C CYS A 127 -2.41 -24.21 -15.98
N THR A 128 -1.94 -25.37 -16.42
CA THR A 128 -2.59 -26.18 -17.46
C THR A 128 -3.26 -27.38 -16.82
N SER A 129 -4.49 -27.65 -17.23
CA SER A 129 -5.30 -28.83 -16.90
C SER A 129 -5.68 -29.57 -18.19
N ILE A 130 -5.86 -30.89 -18.14
CA ILE A 130 -6.18 -31.71 -19.32
C ILE A 130 -7.42 -32.54 -19.04
N CYS A 131 -8.53 -32.08 -19.63
CA CYS A 131 -9.80 -32.78 -19.52
C CYS A 131 -9.75 -34.17 -20.18
N GLY A 132 -10.22 -35.18 -19.46
CA GLY A 132 -10.35 -36.55 -19.92
C GLY A 132 -9.08 -37.37 -19.70
N ASN A 133 -8.26 -37.02 -18.71
CA ASN A 133 -7.04 -37.75 -18.37
C ASN A 133 -7.24 -38.71 -17.19
N GLY A 134 -8.41 -38.69 -16.56
CA GLY A 134 -8.80 -39.50 -15.41
C GLY A 134 -8.40 -38.89 -14.06
N ARG A 135 -8.05 -37.60 -14.02
CA ARG A 135 -7.70 -36.86 -12.80
C ARG A 135 -8.37 -35.51 -12.83
N VAL A 136 -8.96 -35.12 -11.70
CA VAL A 136 -9.55 -33.79 -11.55
C VAL A 136 -8.45 -32.81 -11.16
N GLU A 137 -8.13 -31.89 -12.06
CA GLU A 137 -7.21 -30.77 -11.82
C GLU A 137 -7.93 -29.47 -11.41
N ASN A 138 -7.18 -28.43 -11.09
CA ASN A 138 -7.68 -27.22 -10.43
C ASN A 138 -8.80 -26.47 -11.17
N GLU A 139 -8.82 -26.48 -12.51
CA GLU A 139 -9.89 -25.84 -13.30
C GLU A 139 -11.05 -26.79 -13.66
N GLU A 140 -10.96 -28.07 -13.30
CA GLU A 140 -11.92 -29.11 -13.69
C GLU A 140 -12.94 -29.37 -12.57
N ALA A 141 -14.23 -29.45 -12.91
CA ALA A 141 -15.25 -29.82 -11.94
C ALA A 141 -15.42 -31.35 -11.83
N CYS A 142 -15.01 -32.08 -12.87
CA CYS A 142 -15.02 -33.53 -13.00
C CYS A 142 -13.99 -33.95 -14.05
N ASP A 143 -13.63 -35.23 -14.04
CA ASP A 143 -12.91 -35.91 -15.11
C ASP A 143 -13.26 -37.41 -15.01
N ASP A 144 -13.91 -37.96 -16.04
CA ASP A 144 -14.32 -39.36 -16.13
C ASP A 144 -13.43 -40.18 -17.08
N GLY A 145 -12.30 -39.62 -17.52
CA GLY A 145 -11.28 -40.31 -18.29
C GLY A 145 -11.41 -40.19 -19.81
N ASP A 146 -12.36 -39.41 -20.33
CA ASP A 146 -12.36 -38.96 -21.72
C ASP A 146 -13.06 -37.58 -21.90
N THR A 147 -13.39 -37.22 -23.14
CA THR A 147 -14.04 -35.93 -23.48
C THR A 147 -15.39 -36.13 -24.15
N ALA A 148 -15.97 -37.32 -24.01
CA ALA A 148 -17.35 -37.56 -24.35
C ALA A 148 -18.27 -36.75 -23.41
N GLY A 149 -19.54 -36.67 -23.76
CA GLY A 149 -20.55 -36.14 -22.85
C GLY A 149 -21.71 -37.13 -22.79
N GLY A 150 -22.53 -37.01 -21.76
CA GLY A 150 -23.62 -37.91 -21.41
C GLY A 150 -23.22 -39.05 -20.46
N ASP A 151 -22.02 -39.02 -19.90
CA ASP A 151 -21.43 -39.98 -18.97
C ASP A 151 -21.17 -39.41 -17.57
N GLY A 152 -21.57 -38.16 -17.34
CA GLY A 152 -21.50 -37.50 -16.03
C GLY A 152 -20.44 -36.41 -15.94
N CYS A 153 -19.55 -36.33 -16.93
CA CYS A 153 -18.69 -35.19 -17.17
C CYS A 153 -18.85 -34.70 -18.61
N SER A 154 -18.91 -33.39 -18.82
CA SER A 154 -18.98 -32.83 -20.17
C SER A 154 -17.61 -32.81 -20.83
N SER A 155 -17.58 -32.67 -22.16
CA SER A 155 -16.34 -32.44 -22.95
C SER A 155 -15.49 -31.22 -22.53
N ALA A 156 -15.99 -30.37 -21.63
CA ALA A 156 -15.29 -29.23 -21.05
C ALA A 156 -14.95 -29.43 -19.55
N CYS A 157 -15.04 -30.67 -19.06
CA CYS A 157 -14.84 -31.05 -17.66
C CYS A 157 -15.70 -30.27 -16.66
N ALA A 158 -16.90 -29.91 -17.10
CA ALA A 158 -17.99 -29.41 -16.26
C ALA A 158 -19.00 -30.52 -15.97
N LEU A 159 -19.59 -30.50 -14.78
CA LEU A 159 -20.69 -31.41 -14.41
C LEU A 159 -21.91 -31.20 -15.32
N GLU A 160 -22.54 -32.30 -15.75
CA GLU A 160 -23.71 -32.32 -16.64
C GLU A 160 -25.07 -32.23 -15.91
#